data_AF-A0A1V5ATQ4-F1
#
_entry.id   AF-A0A1V5ATQ4-F1
#
_cell.length_a   1.000
_cell.length_b   1.000
_cell.length_c   1.000
_cell.angle_alpha   90.00
_cell.angle_beta   90.00
_cell.angle_gamma   90.00
#
_symmetry.space_group_name_H-M   'P 1'
#
loop_
_entity.id
_entity.type
_entity.pdbx_description
1 polymer ?
#
loop_
_entity_poly.entity_id
_entity_poly.type
_entity_poly.pdbx_seq_one_letter_code
_entity_poly.pdbx_strand_id
1 'polypeptide(L)'
;MYDDVITMCWSIREVNRNLQDRESMTDYSIEYLKKACRDLSEMIASGKAADLEEEVEVVNRSGKAAEFKMAEVAEMLTDTKKIIEFNLIDIVDRWARLKVEGSRDR
;
A
#
# COMPACT_ATOMS: atom_id res chain seq x y z
N MET A 1 6.40 -11.90 -5.45
CA MET A 1 6.01 -10.48 -5.65
C MET A 1 4.69 -10.16 -4.96
N TYR A 2 3.53 -10.58 -5.47
CA TYR A 2 2.25 -10.18 -4.84
C TYR A 2 2.09 -10.69 -3.40
N ASP A 3 2.55 -11.91 -3.09
CA ASP A 3 2.59 -12.41 -1.70
C ASP A 3 3.50 -11.58 -0.78
N ASP A 4 4.62 -11.06 -1.32
CA ASP A 4 5.54 -10.18 -0.59
C ASP A 4 4.89 -8.81 -0.33
N VAL A 5 4.18 -8.27 -1.33
CA VAL A 5 3.37 -7.04 -1.22
C VAL A 5 2.30 -7.19 -0.14
N ILE A 6 1.56 -8.30 -0.14
CA ILE A 6 0.54 -8.62 0.88
C ILE A 6 1.19 -8.69 2.27
N THR A 7 2.32 -9.37 2.38
CA THR A 7 3.08 -9.51 3.64
C THR A 7 3.55 -8.15 4.17
N MET A 8 4.02 -7.28 3.27
CA MET A 8 4.44 -5.92 3.63
C MET A 8 3.24 -5.07 4.07
N CYS A 9 2.11 -5.12 3.37
CA CYS A 9 0.88 -4.44 3.79
C CYS A 9 0.37 -4.89 5.16
N TRP A 10 0.46 -6.19 5.47
CA TRP A 10 0.16 -6.71 6.80
C TRP A 10 1.10 -6.14 7.85
N SER A 11 2.41 -6.15 7.58
CA SER A 11 3.44 -5.67 8.51
C SER A 11 3.28 -4.17 8.84
N ILE A 12 2.98 -3.35 7.82
CA ILE A 12 2.72 -1.92 7.99
C ILE A 12 1.51 -1.68 8.90
N ARG A 13 0.42 -2.44 8.70
CA ARG A 13 -0.79 -2.34 9.54
C ARG A 13 -0.52 -2.72 10.98
N GLU A 14 0.22 -3.80 11.21
CA GLU A 14 0.55 -4.28 12.54
C GLU A 14 1.40 -3.26 13.32
N VAL A 15 2.41 -2.68 12.68
CA VAL A 15 3.23 -1.63 13.31
C VAL A 15 2.41 -0.36 13.59
N ASN A 16 1.55 0.05 12.66
CA ASN A 16 0.70 1.23 12.85
C ASN A 16 -0.31 1.04 14.01
N ARG A 17 -0.88 -0.16 14.15
CA ARG A 17 -1.75 -0.51 15.28
C ARG A 17 -1.00 -0.46 16.61
N ASN A 18 0.18 -1.07 16.66
CA ASN A 18 1.02 -1.07 17.86
C ASN A 18 1.47 0.35 18.28
N LEU A 19 1.59 1.28 17.33
CA LEU A 19 1.89 2.69 17.61
C LEU A 19 0.72 3.46 18.20
N GLN A 20 -0.50 3.23 17.73
CA GLN A 20 -1.70 3.85 18.33
C GLN A 20 -1.86 3.46 19.80
N ASP A 21 -1.40 2.27 20.16
CA ASP A 21 -1.46 1.76 21.53
C ASP A 21 -0.33 2.27 22.45
N ARG A 22 0.72 2.91 21.91
CA ARG A 22 1.94 3.31 22.67
C ARG A 22 2.48 4.67 22.22
N GLU A 23 2.07 5.74 22.91
CA GLU A 23 2.51 7.13 22.65
C GLU A 23 4.05 7.37 22.78
N SER A 24 4.81 6.46 23.40
CA SER A 24 6.22 6.71 23.78
C SER A 24 7.30 6.11 22.86
N MET A 25 6.95 5.40 21.79
CA MET A 25 7.89 4.85 20.79
C MET A 25 7.66 5.39 19.36
N THR A 26 7.25 6.65 19.28
CA THR A 26 6.75 7.29 18.06
C THR A 26 7.83 7.50 17.00
N ASP A 27 9.01 8.01 17.33
CA ASP A 27 9.97 8.46 16.30
C ASP A 27 10.58 7.31 15.47
N TYR A 28 11.10 6.26 16.11
CA TYR A 28 11.68 5.11 15.41
C TYR A 28 10.65 4.36 14.55
N SER A 29 9.43 4.23 15.06
CA SER A 29 8.38 3.50 14.38
C SER A 29 7.81 4.30 13.20
N ILE A 30 7.81 5.63 13.27
CA ILE A 30 7.47 6.51 12.14
C ILE A 30 8.52 6.39 11.02
N GLU A 31 9.81 6.36 11.34
CA GLU A 31 10.86 6.14 10.34
C GLU A 31 10.74 4.76 9.68
N TYR A 32 10.46 3.73 10.47
CA TYR A 32 10.21 2.39 9.97
C TYR A 32 9.02 2.36 8.99
N LEU A 33 7.89 2.96 9.36
CA LEU A 33 6.70 3.01 8.51
C LEU A 33 7.00 3.76 7.20
N LYS A 34 7.70 4.89 7.25
CA LYS A 34 8.11 5.62 6.04
C LYS A 34 9.01 4.80 5.14
N LYS A 35 9.94 4.02 5.72
CA LYS A 35 10.79 3.11 4.95
C LYS A 35 9.97 1.99 4.33
N ALA A 36 9.11 1.33 5.10
CA ALA A 36 8.28 0.23 4.61
C ALA A 36 7.36 0.66 3.47
N CYS A 37 6.77 1.86 3.53
CA CYS A 37 5.98 2.40 2.42
C CYS A 37 6.82 2.71 1.16
N ARG A 38 8.07 3.17 1.32
CA ARG A 38 9.00 3.32 0.19
C ARG A 38 9.40 1.99 -0.41
N ASP A 39 9.75 1.01 0.41
CA ASP A 39 10.06 -0.35 -0.04
C ASP A 39 8.84 -0.95 -0.79
N LEU A 40 7.62 -0.68 -0.31
CA LEU A 40 6.38 -1.09 -0.98
C LEU A 40 6.19 -0.42 -2.34
N SER A 41 6.46 0.88 -2.44
CA SER A 41 6.46 1.63 -3.71
C SER A 41 7.42 1.01 -4.73
N GLU A 42 8.66 0.73 -4.31
CA GLU A 42 9.68 0.11 -5.16
C GLU A 42 9.29 -1.31 -5.60
N MET A 43 8.72 -2.11 -4.70
CA MET A 43 8.22 -3.45 -5.02
C MET A 43 7.14 -3.41 -6.10
N ILE A 44 6.18 -2.49 -6.00
CA ILE A 44 5.13 -2.33 -7.02
C ILE A 44 5.75 -1.86 -8.34
N ALA A 45 6.61 -0.84 -8.30
CA ALA A 45 7.27 -0.28 -9.49
C ALA A 45 8.16 -1.31 -10.21
N SER A 46 8.71 -2.29 -9.50
CA SER A 46 9.48 -3.41 -10.07
C SER A 46 8.63 -4.50 -10.73
N GLY A 47 7.30 -4.40 -10.63
CA GLY A 47 6.34 -5.33 -11.21
C GLY A 47 6.26 -5.26 -12.73
N LYS A 48 5.28 -5.98 -13.31
CA LYS A 48 5.10 -6.00 -14.77
C LYS A 48 4.53 -4.66 -15.25
N ALA A 49 4.98 -4.19 -16.41
CA ALA A 49 4.45 -2.95 -17.00
C ALA A 49 2.91 -2.96 -17.18
N ALA A 50 2.34 -4.11 -17.55
CA ALA A 50 0.89 -4.26 -17.67
C ALA A 50 0.14 -4.11 -16.33
N ASP A 51 0.79 -4.42 -15.21
CA ASP A 51 0.22 -4.24 -13.88
C ASP A 51 0.27 -2.77 -13.45
N LEU A 52 1.28 -2.03 -13.90
CA LEU A 52 1.44 -0.60 -13.59
C LEU A 52 0.42 0.29 -14.31
N GLU A 53 -0.03 -0.14 -15.49
CA GLU A 53 -1.05 0.54 -16.28
C GLU A 53 -2.49 0.23 -15.83
N GLU A 54 -2.67 -0.70 -14.89
CA GLU A 54 -3.99 -1.06 -14.38
C GLU A 54 -4.58 0.07 -13.53
N GLU A 55 -5.83 0.42 -13.81
CA GLU A 55 -6.59 1.39 -13.04
C GLU A 55 -7.20 0.71 -11.81
N VAL A 56 -6.98 1.33 -10.65
CA VAL A 56 -7.54 0.94 -9.36
C VAL A 56 -8.39 2.07 -8.82
N GLU A 57 -9.59 1.71 -8.36
CA GLU A 57 -10.45 2.62 -7.62
C GLU A 57 -9.88 2.84 -6.22
N VAL A 58 -9.59 4.10 -5.91
CA VAL A 58 -9.10 4.56 -4.61
C VAL A 58 -10.17 5.43 -3.97
N VAL A 59 -10.64 5.02 -2.79
CA VAL A 59 -11.63 5.77 -2.02
C VAL A 59 -10.94 6.54 -0.90
N ASN A 60 -11.07 7.87 -0.91
CA ASN A 60 -10.53 8.70 0.14
C ASN A 60 -11.34 8.60 1.44
N ARG A 61 -10.81 9.14 2.55
CA ARG A 61 -11.50 9.19 3.85
C ARG A 61 -12.87 9.88 3.82
N SER A 62 -13.09 10.78 2.86
CA SER A 62 -14.38 11.47 2.67
C SER A 62 -15.38 10.63 1.88
N GLY A 63 -15.04 9.40 1.48
CA GLY A 63 -15.88 8.51 0.69
C GLY A 63 -15.90 8.84 -0.81
N LYS A 64 -15.04 9.75 -1.27
CA LYS A 64 -14.91 10.08 -2.69
C LYS A 64 -13.99 9.07 -3.36
N ALA A 65 -14.54 8.34 -4.32
CA ALA A 65 -13.77 7.46 -5.19
C ALA A 65 -13.09 8.24 -6.32
N ALA A 66 -11.88 7.84 -6.66
CA ALA A 66 -11.15 8.29 -7.83
C ALA A 66 -10.34 7.11 -8.39
N GLU A 67 -10.24 7.03 -9.70
CA GLU A 67 -9.43 6.01 -10.38
C GLU A 67 -8.01 6.53 -10.55
N PHE A 68 -7.04 5.68 -10.22
CA PHE A 68 -5.62 5.94 -10.40
C PHE A 68 -4.97 4.72 -11.02
N LYS A 69 -3.93 4.94 -11.81
CA LYS A 69 -3.07 3.84 -12.25
C LYS A 69 -2.28 3.29 -11.08
N MET A 70 -1.95 2.01 -11.10
CA MET A 70 -1.10 1.41 -10.06
C MET A 70 0.29 2.08 -9.99
N ALA A 71 0.80 2.59 -11.11
CA ALA A 71 2.00 3.43 -11.12
C ALA A 71 1.86 4.70 -10.27
N GLU A 72 0.71 5.37 -10.36
CA GLU A 72 0.40 6.57 -9.57
C GLU A 72 0.22 6.21 -8.09
N VAL A 73 -0.47 5.10 -7.80
CA VAL A 73 -0.60 4.57 -6.44
C VAL A 73 0.77 4.27 -5.83
N ALA A 74 1.69 3.67 -6.60
CA ALA A 74 3.05 3.42 -6.16
C ALA A 74 3.79 4.71 -5.81
N GLU A 75 3.67 5.76 -6.63
CA GLU A 75 4.25 7.07 -6.33
C GLU A 75 3.63 7.69 -5.05
N MET A 76 2.31 7.57 -4.88
CA MET A 76 1.60 8.11 -3.72
C MET A 76 2.00 7.44 -2.39
N LEU A 77 2.54 6.23 -2.41
CA LEU A 77 3.09 5.56 -1.21
C LEU A 77 4.34 6.26 -0.65
N THR A 78 4.96 7.17 -1.39
CA THR A 78 6.08 7.99 -0.88
C THR A 78 5.59 9.19 -0.05
N ASP A 79 4.31 9.56 -0.17
CA ASP A 79 3.68 10.65 0.57
C ASP A 79 2.81 10.12 1.71
N THR A 80 3.32 10.26 2.93
CA THR A 80 2.62 9.80 4.15
C THR A 80 1.23 10.41 4.30
N LYS A 81 0.98 11.63 3.83
CA LYS A 81 -0.35 12.26 3.91
C LYS A 81 -1.33 11.54 3.00
N LYS A 82 -0.93 11.26 1.76
CA LYS A 82 -1.76 10.54 0.78
C LYS A 82 -2.02 9.10 1.22
N ILE A 83 -1.04 8.42 1.82
CA ILE A 83 -1.23 7.07 2.39
C ILE A 83 -2.40 7.04 3.36
N ILE A 84 -2.46 8.03 4.26
CA ILE A 84 -3.49 8.15 5.29
C ILE A 84 -4.82 8.61 4.69
N GLU A 85 -4.79 9.60 3.79
CA GLU A 85 -5.98 10.19 3.17
C GLU A 85 -6.75 9.18 2.30
N PHE A 86 -6.03 8.32 1.58
CA PHE A 86 -6.58 7.39 0.59
C PHE A 86 -6.54 5.92 1.03
N ASN A 87 -6.14 5.64 2.28
CA ASN A 87 -5.98 4.27 2.80
C ASN A 87 -5.19 3.36 1.84
N LEU A 88 -4.10 3.88 1.26
CA LEU A 88 -3.41 3.25 0.13
C LEU A 88 -2.93 1.82 0.43
N ILE A 89 -2.58 1.52 1.69
CA ILE A 89 -2.15 0.19 2.12
C ILE A 89 -3.24 -0.86 1.90
N ASP A 90 -4.50 -0.52 2.18
CA ASP A 90 -5.63 -1.45 2.00
C ASP A 90 -5.95 -1.63 0.51
N ILE A 91 -5.83 -0.58 -0.30
CA ILE A 91 -6.00 -0.66 -1.76
C ILE A 91 -4.95 -1.60 -2.36
N VAL A 92 -3.68 -1.40 -2.01
CA VAL A 92 -2.57 -2.23 -2.49
C VAL A 92 -2.72 -3.69 -2.03
N ASP A 93 -3.11 -3.94 -0.77
CA ASP A 93 -3.37 -5.31 -0.26
C ASP A 93 -4.49 -5.99 -1.06
N ARG A 94 -5.60 -5.29 -1.31
CA ARG A 94 -6.72 -5.82 -2.08
C ARG A 94 -6.32 -6.14 -3.52
N TRP A 95 -5.63 -5.19 -4.18
CA TRP A 95 -5.14 -5.38 -5.54
C TRP A 95 -4.20 -6.59 -5.63
N ALA A 96 -3.22 -6.69 -4.73
CA ALA A 96 -2.26 -7.79 -4.73
C ALA A 96 -2.96 -9.15 -4.52
N ARG A 97 -3.98 -9.22 -3.64
CA ARG A 97 -4.81 -10.42 -3.45
C ARG A 97 -5.55 -10.82 -4.72
N LEU A 98 -6.17 -9.86 -5.42
CA LEU A 98 -6.84 -10.12 -6.69
C LEU A 98 -5.89 -10.69 -7.74
N LYS A 99 -4.62 -10.26 -7.76
CA LYS A 99 -3.60 -10.82 -8.66
C LYS A 99 -3.21 -12.24 -8.28
N VAL A 100 -3.09 -12.55 -7.00
CA VAL A 100 -2.82 -13.92 -6.53
C VAL A 100 -3.99 -14.84 -6.86
N GLU A 101 -5.23 -14.40 -6.62
CA GLU A 101 -6.45 -15.17 -6.90
C GLU A 101 -6.65 -15.37 -8.41
N GLY A 102 -6.54 -14.31 -9.22
CA GLY A 102 -6.65 -14.39 -10.68
C GLY A 102 -5.52 -15.18 -11.35
N SER A 103 -4.43 -15.46 -10.64
CA SER A 103 -3.35 -16.34 -11.09
C SER A 103 -3.59 -17.82 -10.76
N ARG A 104 -4.52 -18.14 -9.85
CA ARG A 104 -4.88 -19.53 -9.47
C ARG A 104 -5.92 -20.16 -10.37
N ASP A 105 -6.70 -19.35 -11.08
CA ASP A 105 -7.73 -19.78 -12.03
C ASP A 105 -7.23 -19.92 -13.49
N ARG A 106 -5.91 -19.95 -13.72
CA ARG A 106 -5.29 -20.17 -15.04
C ARG A 106 -4.43 -21.42 -15.08
#